data_AF-A0A410W6M7-F1
#
_entry.id   AF-A0A410W6M7-F1
#
_cell.length_a   1.000
_cell.length_b   1.000
_cell.length_c   1.000
_cell.angle_alpha   90.00
_cell.angle_beta   90.00
_cell.angle_gamma   90.00
#
_symmetry.space_group_name_H-M   'P 1'
#
loop_
_entity.id
_entity.type
_entity.pdbx_description
1 polymer ?
#
loop_
_entity_poly.entity_id
_entity_poly.type
_entity_poly.pdbx_seq_one_letter_code
_entity_poly.pdbx_strand_id
1 'polypeptide(L)'
;MKICCVEGCGQLGAFTTRTRPTWCLDHLHQFYSQGGLTLLEEFTKASAYLLTRCLRCGFEGHYRFDYVLDRLQAGELVCRACYWRAWAKGARAMSGCFDQPVEISSVKKNAEAHGYTYLGPLTNPSLEDDPHATRCNFCGRIEAQRNGDIGWRCPCRRNPKSATAGTKKARGANLLKNSSNRAVEWWDHDRNPESLWDTATLKARREAWWTCSEGHSFRARILDVTNDYFFCPECQEIRRVAWEEKRASFAGKNIADVPELLAAWDDDLPPESVRVDESHWGSGYRFRCPAGHRNTRQPLSYLFGGCSACKAIKTGKANADAAAANPSASRLTPEIGSQWHPTKNGNLRLADVSPESRRVVWWRDPVCGHEFQATPRERDKYERYRCPVCHTILDSLAYHYPEVADEWSPDNPLSPWEIRPNTAQLAEPPLWACKNDPAHRWRAMPAARVNGSQCPECIETGKSQIEAEYHSAALAHWGNAKSGSRIHSAKFQAHSSWTVDICVDLPSGKQLAIEYDGSYWHRAKADVDRVKSLDLLAYGFIVVRLREAPLPSLNIADPNYREITVCPGAQDPVHDVAVIAETITS
;
A
#
# COMPACT_ATOMS: atom_id res chain seq x y z
N MET A 1 6.66 -1.20 27.75
CA MET A 1 5.67 -0.44 26.95
C MET A 1 5.69 1.03 27.34
N LYS A 2 4.97 1.92 26.63
CA LYS A 2 4.63 3.25 27.17
C LYS A 2 3.43 3.13 28.12
N ILE A 3 3.31 4.06 29.05
CA ILE A 3 2.11 4.24 29.89
C ILE A 3 0.96 4.79 29.01
N CYS A 4 -0.28 4.55 29.43
CA CYS A 4 -1.49 5.12 28.84
C CYS A 4 -1.43 6.66 28.73
N CYS A 5 -1.97 7.22 27.65
CA CYS A 5 -1.98 8.66 27.40
C CYS A 5 -3.13 9.43 28.09
N VAL A 6 -3.97 8.74 28.89
CA VAL A 6 -5.02 9.40 29.67
C VAL A 6 -4.43 9.87 31.00
N GLU A 7 -4.68 11.13 31.35
CA GLU A 7 -4.17 11.74 32.58
C GLU A 7 -4.62 10.96 33.82
N GLY A 8 -3.71 10.76 34.78
CA GLY A 8 -3.92 9.92 35.96
C GLY A 8 -3.88 8.40 35.71
N CYS A 9 -3.85 7.91 34.46
CA CYS A 9 -3.83 6.48 34.17
C CYS A 9 -2.41 5.89 34.22
N GLY A 10 -2.08 5.19 35.30
CA GLY A 10 -0.79 4.48 35.46
C GLY A 10 -0.65 3.19 34.64
N GLN A 11 -1.69 2.73 33.93
CA GLN A 11 -1.68 1.46 33.20
C GLN A 11 -0.78 1.47 31.96
N LEU A 12 -0.24 0.31 31.60
CA LEU A 12 0.51 0.15 30.35
C LEU A 12 -0.42 0.27 29.13
N GLY A 13 0.06 0.91 28.07
CA GLY A 13 -0.67 1.01 26.80
C GLY A 13 -0.66 -0.33 26.05
N ALA A 14 -1.84 -0.75 25.57
CA ALA A 14 -2.08 -2.06 24.96
C ALA A 14 -1.33 -2.29 23.63
N PHE A 15 -0.74 -1.25 23.03
CA PHE A 15 0.05 -1.37 21.81
C PHE A 15 1.30 -0.47 21.82
N THR A 16 2.37 -0.96 21.21
CA THR A 16 3.66 -0.27 21.16
C THR A 16 3.70 0.76 20.03
N THR A 17 4.16 1.98 20.35
CA THR A 17 4.30 3.08 19.38
C THR A 17 5.47 4.00 19.75
N ARG A 18 6.23 4.42 18.73
CA ARG A 18 7.41 5.29 18.88
C ARG A 18 7.01 6.74 19.15
N THR A 19 6.18 7.33 18.29
CA THR A 19 5.84 8.78 18.32
C THR A 19 4.38 9.10 18.61
N ARG A 20 3.44 8.18 18.39
CA ARG A 20 2.01 8.40 18.72
C ARG A 20 1.70 8.07 20.20
N PRO A 21 0.60 8.62 20.76
CA PRO A 21 -0.04 8.13 21.98
C PRO A 21 -0.36 6.63 21.95
N THR A 22 -0.51 6.03 23.13
CA THR A 22 -1.05 4.68 23.34
C THR A 22 -2.04 4.69 24.49
N TRP A 23 -2.89 3.67 24.60
CA TRP A 23 -3.98 3.58 25.57
C TRP A 23 -4.08 2.16 26.13
N CYS A 24 -4.40 1.99 27.41
CA CYS A 24 -4.69 0.66 27.96
C CYS A 24 -6.04 0.15 27.44
N LEU A 25 -6.32 -1.16 27.60
CA LEU A 25 -7.54 -1.79 27.08
C LEU A 25 -8.82 -1.12 27.61
N ASP A 26 -8.86 -0.73 28.88
CA ASP A 26 -10.05 -0.09 29.49
C ASP A 26 -10.39 1.23 28.80
N HIS A 27 -9.39 2.08 28.58
CA HIS A 27 -9.57 3.36 27.90
C HIS A 27 -9.86 3.18 26.41
N LEU A 28 -9.28 2.16 25.75
CA LEU A 28 -9.66 1.79 24.37
C LEU A 28 -11.15 1.43 24.30
N HIS A 29 -11.63 0.55 25.18
CA HIS A 29 -13.05 0.19 25.26
C HIS A 29 -13.94 1.39 25.62
N GLN A 30 -13.47 2.29 26.48
CA GLN A 30 -14.18 3.54 26.79
C GLN A 30 -14.34 4.43 25.54
N PHE A 31 -13.29 4.61 24.72
CA PHE A 31 -13.40 5.37 23.47
C PHE A 31 -14.30 4.69 22.43
N TYR A 32 -14.26 3.36 22.28
CA TYR A 32 -15.23 2.66 21.43
C TYR A 32 -16.68 2.88 21.92
N SER A 33 -16.91 2.77 23.24
CA SER A 33 -18.21 2.97 23.87
C SER A 33 -18.74 4.40 23.70
N GLN A 34 -17.90 5.42 23.92
CA GLN A 34 -18.20 6.83 23.60
C GLN A 34 -18.57 7.02 22.13
N GLY A 35 -17.92 6.28 21.22
CA GLY A 35 -18.24 6.25 19.79
C GLY A 35 -19.55 5.54 19.42
N GLY A 36 -20.25 4.96 20.40
CA GLY A 36 -21.46 4.15 20.19
C GLY A 36 -21.16 2.76 19.61
N LEU A 37 -19.99 2.21 19.90
CA LEU A 37 -19.49 0.92 19.39
C LEU A 37 -19.06 -0.02 20.53
N THR A 38 -19.27 -1.31 20.34
CA THR A 38 -18.60 -2.38 21.10
C THR A 38 -17.55 -3.03 20.19
N LEU A 39 -16.33 -3.19 20.68
CA LEU A 39 -15.28 -3.92 19.95
C LEU A 39 -15.57 -5.43 20.03
N LEU A 40 -15.46 -6.15 18.89
CA LEU A 40 -15.72 -7.60 18.81
C LEU A 40 -14.46 -8.46 18.56
N GLU A 41 -13.32 -7.83 18.31
CA GLU A 41 -12.03 -8.47 18.02
C GLU A 41 -10.94 -7.91 18.94
N GLU A 42 -9.92 -8.70 19.26
CA GLU A 42 -8.81 -8.23 20.10
C GLU A 42 -8.04 -7.07 19.46
N PHE A 43 -7.65 -6.10 20.30
CA PHE A 43 -7.01 -4.88 19.81
C PHE A 43 -5.54 -5.14 19.43
N THR A 44 -5.23 -5.03 18.13
CA THR A 44 -3.85 -5.22 17.63
C THR A 44 -3.06 -3.93 17.46
N LYS A 45 -3.61 -2.92 16.76
CA LYS A 45 -2.96 -1.63 16.48
C LYS A 45 -3.98 -0.60 16.00
N ALA A 46 -3.76 0.68 16.31
CA ALA A 46 -4.73 1.74 16.03
C ALA A 46 -5.10 1.93 14.54
N SER A 47 -4.24 1.48 13.61
CA SER A 47 -4.46 1.53 12.16
C SER A 47 -5.06 0.25 11.56
N ALA A 48 -5.25 -0.83 12.34
CA ALA A 48 -5.98 -2.02 11.90
C ALA A 48 -7.46 -1.71 11.77
N TYR A 49 -8.12 -2.38 10.82
CA TYR A 49 -9.58 -2.44 10.75
C TYR A 49 -10.02 -3.61 11.63
N LEU A 50 -10.71 -3.31 12.74
CA LEU A 50 -11.23 -4.31 13.69
C LEU A 50 -12.76 -4.30 13.64
N LEU A 51 -13.37 -5.48 13.74
CA LEU A 51 -14.82 -5.65 13.79
C LEU A 51 -15.40 -5.04 15.07
N THR A 52 -16.51 -4.30 14.90
CA THR A 52 -17.26 -3.68 15.99
C THR A 52 -18.75 -3.83 15.76
N ARG A 53 -19.56 -3.84 16.83
CA ARG A 53 -21.03 -3.76 16.78
C ARG A 53 -21.47 -2.36 17.19
N CYS A 54 -22.36 -1.72 16.44
CA CYS A 54 -22.92 -0.43 16.84
C CYS A 54 -24.05 -0.58 17.87
N LEU A 55 -23.90 0.07 19.02
CA LEU A 55 -24.87 0.09 20.12
C LEU A 55 -26.23 0.71 19.72
N ARG A 56 -26.26 1.59 18.71
CA ARG A 56 -27.50 2.25 18.25
C ARG A 56 -28.29 1.46 17.22
N CYS A 57 -27.64 0.65 16.38
CA CYS A 57 -28.28 0.05 15.20
C CYS A 57 -27.98 -1.43 14.96
N GLY A 58 -27.21 -2.07 15.84
CA GLY A 58 -26.82 -3.48 15.72
C GLY A 58 -25.82 -3.79 14.60
N PHE A 59 -25.56 -2.84 13.67
CA PHE A 59 -24.67 -3.09 12.53
C PHE A 59 -23.26 -3.48 12.98
N GLU A 60 -22.78 -4.60 12.44
CA GLU A 60 -21.41 -5.08 12.62
C GLU A 60 -20.54 -4.63 11.46
N GLY A 61 -19.52 -3.83 11.76
CA GLY A 61 -18.68 -3.18 10.76
C GLY A 61 -17.26 -2.98 11.26
N HIS A 62 -16.31 -3.03 10.34
CA HIS A 62 -14.89 -2.88 10.65
C HIS A 62 -14.48 -1.39 10.66
N TYR A 63 -13.92 -0.91 11.77
CA TYR A 63 -13.39 0.45 11.88
C TYR A 63 -11.94 0.45 12.36
N ARG A 64 -11.19 1.51 12.04
CA ARG A 64 -9.87 1.76 12.63
C ARG A 64 -10.03 2.60 13.88
N PHE A 65 -9.25 2.34 14.91
CA PHE A 65 -9.24 3.19 16.10
C PHE A 65 -8.79 4.63 15.80
N ASP A 66 -7.82 4.81 14.89
CA ASP A 66 -7.49 6.13 14.32
C ASP A 66 -8.76 6.89 13.86
N TYR A 67 -9.69 6.20 13.19
CA TYR A 67 -10.95 6.78 12.70
C TYR A 67 -12.00 6.98 13.80
N VAL A 68 -12.03 6.14 14.84
CA VAL A 68 -12.91 6.35 16.01
C VAL A 68 -12.56 7.67 16.70
N LEU A 69 -11.26 7.91 16.95
CA LEU A 69 -10.77 9.16 17.52
C LEU A 69 -11.06 10.36 16.61
N ASP A 70 -10.77 10.26 15.30
CA ASP A 70 -11.06 11.32 14.32
C ASP A 70 -12.54 11.74 14.32
N ARG A 71 -13.48 10.81 14.52
CA ARG A 71 -14.92 11.11 14.56
C ARG A 71 -15.38 11.64 15.91
N LEU A 72 -14.85 11.11 17.01
CA LEU A 72 -15.14 11.62 18.36
C LEU A 72 -14.71 13.08 18.50
N GLN A 73 -13.50 13.43 18.04
CA GLN A 73 -13.02 14.82 18.06
C GLN A 73 -13.87 15.75 17.18
N ALA A 74 -14.48 15.24 16.11
CA ALA A 74 -15.39 15.98 15.24
C ALA A 74 -16.85 16.05 15.75
N GLY A 75 -17.19 15.35 16.85
CA GLY A 75 -18.58 15.22 17.32
C GLY A 75 -19.49 14.40 16.40
N GLU A 76 -18.91 13.59 15.50
CA GLU A 76 -19.63 12.84 14.47
C GLU A 76 -20.02 11.42 14.91
N LEU A 77 -21.06 10.87 14.27
CA LEU A 77 -21.45 9.47 14.42
C LEU A 77 -20.38 8.53 13.82
N VAL A 78 -19.66 7.80 14.68
CA VAL A 78 -18.61 6.87 14.27
C VAL A 78 -19.15 5.70 13.43
N CYS A 79 -20.32 5.17 13.77
CA CYS A 79 -20.95 4.12 12.97
C CYS A 79 -21.41 4.68 11.62
N ARG A 80 -20.73 4.26 10.54
CA ARG A 80 -21.04 4.67 9.15
C ARG A 80 -22.47 4.32 8.71
N ALA A 81 -23.08 3.27 9.26
CA ALA A 81 -24.49 2.97 9.01
C ALA A 81 -25.40 4.06 9.60
N CYS A 82 -25.19 4.46 10.86
CA CYS A 82 -25.94 5.55 11.47
C CYS A 82 -25.68 6.90 10.78
N TYR A 83 -24.42 7.20 10.44
CA TYR A 83 -24.03 8.39 9.70
C TYR A 83 -24.77 8.48 8.36
N TRP A 84 -24.70 7.44 7.52
CA TRP A 84 -25.29 7.48 6.19
C TRP A 84 -26.82 7.52 6.23
N ARG A 85 -27.48 6.80 7.14
CA ARG A 85 -28.94 6.93 7.36
C ARG A 85 -29.35 8.38 7.69
N ALA A 86 -28.60 9.04 8.56
CA ALA A 86 -28.87 10.43 8.96
C ALA A 86 -28.61 11.41 7.81
N TRP A 87 -27.49 11.24 7.10
CA TRP A 87 -27.12 12.06 5.95
C TRP A 87 -28.11 11.92 4.79
N ALA A 88 -28.50 10.69 4.41
CA ALA A 88 -29.41 10.44 3.30
C ALA A 88 -30.82 11.00 3.57
N LYS A 89 -31.32 10.87 4.80
CA LYS A 89 -32.57 11.53 5.23
C LYS A 89 -32.48 13.07 5.09
N GLY A 90 -31.35 13.67 5.46
CA GLY A 90 -31.11 15.10 5.28
C GLY A 90 -31.02 15.53 3.82
N ALA A 91 -30.36 14.72 2.97
CA ALA A 91 -30.23 14.97 1.55
C ALA A 91 -31.59 14.95 0.83
N ARG A 92 -32.41 13.92 1.06
CA ARG A 92 -33.77 13.82 0.49
C ARG A 92 -34.68 14.96 0.95
N ALA A 93 -34.57 15.37 2.22
CA ALA A 93 -35.32 16.51 2.75
C ALA A 93 -34.93 17.87 2.11
N MET A 94 -33.70 18.03 1.60
CA MET A 94 -33.27 19.25 0.90
C MET A 94 -33.48 19.21 -0.61
N SER A 95 -33.48 18.03 -1.24
CA SER A 95 -33.67 17.92 -2.70
C SER A 95 -35.14 18.01 -3.13
N GLY A 96 -36.08 17.78 -2.22
CA GLY A 96 -37.51 17.66 -2.56
C GLY A 96 -37.86 16.38 -3.31
N CYS A 97 -36.93 15.44 -3.44
CA CYS A 97 -37.21 14.12 -4.01
C CYS A 97 -38.07 13.29 -3.06
N PHE A 98 -39.07 12.60 -3.60
CA PHE A 98 -39.85 11.61 -2.85
C PHE A 98 -38.97 10.42 -2.46
N ASP A 99 -39.29 9.78 -1.33
CA ASP A 99 -38.61 8.56 -0.85
C ASP A 99 -38.87 7.38 -1.82
N GLN A 100 -38.01 7.21 -2.83
CA GLN A 100 -38.07 6.08 -3.78
C GLN A 100 -37.34 4.84 -3.22
N PRO A 101 -38.02 3.68 -3.12
CA PRO A 101 -37.38 2.42 -2.75
C PRO A 101 -36.41 1.91 -3.81
N VAL A 102 -35.24 1.45 -3.37
CA VAL A 102 -34.19 0.89 -4.23
C VAL A 102 -34.37 -0.62 -4.39
N GLU A 103 -34.31 -1.10 -5.63
CA GLU A 103 -34.37 -2.52 -5.95
C GLU A 103 -33.12 -3.26 -5.43
N ILE A 104 -33.31 -4.17 -4.47
CA ILE A 104 -32.22 -4.81 -3.72
C ILE A 104 -31.36 -5.74 -4.59
N SER A 105 -31.91 -6.40 -5.61
CA SER A 105 -31.14 -7.24 -6.52
C SER A 105 -30.14 -6.42 -7.35
N SER A 106 -30.49 -5.17 -7.71
CA SER A 106 -29.61 -4.23 -8.39
C SER A 106 -28.39 -3.88 -7.53
N VAL A 107 -28.61 -3.53 -6.25
CA VAL A 107 -27.50 -3.23 -5.32
C VAL A 107 -26.66 -4.48 -5.04
N LYS A 108 -27.29 -5.65 -4.91
CA LYS A 108 -26.58 -6.93 -4.78
C LYS A 108 -25.68 -7.21 -5.98
N LYS A 109 -26.22 -7.13 -7.21
CA LYS A 109 -25.45 -7.30 -8.46
C LYS A 109 -24.29 -6.31 -8.55
N ASN A 110 -24.51 -5.04 -8.15
CA ASN A 110 -23.47 -4.02 -8.09
C ASN A 110 -22.35 -4.41 -7.10
N ALA A 111 -22.69 -4.86 -5.90
CA ALA A 111 -21.72 -5.32 -4.90
C ALA A 111 -20.90 -6.53 -5.39
N GLU A 112 -21.56 -7.53 -5.97
CA GLU A 112 -20.92 -8.74 -6.49
C GLU A 112 -19.97 -8.41 -7.65
N ALA A 113 -20.39 -7.58 -8.62
CA ALA A 113 -19.55 -7.09 -9.71
C ALA A 113 -18.35 -6.24 -9.24
N HIS A 114 -18.40 -5.69 -8.03
CA HIS A 114 -17.35 -4.88 -7.41
C HIS A 114 -16.51 -5.65 -6.36
N GLY A 115 -16.64 -6.97 -6.30
CA GLY A 115 -15.79 -7.84 -5.48
C GLY A 115 -16.18 -7.92 -4.01
N TYR A 116 -17.47 -7.71 -3.69
CA TYR A 116 -18.03 -7.83 -2.35
C TYR A 116 -19.03 -8.98 -2.25
N THR A 117 -19.09 -9.63 -1.09
CA THR A 117 -20.29 -10.34 -0.63
C THR A 117 -21.30 -9.28 -0.20
N TYR A 118 -22.50 -9.27 -0.79
CA TYR A 118 -23.60 -8.43 -0.30
C TYR A 118 -24.22 -9.06 0.96
N LEU A 119 -24.34 -8.29 2.05
CA LEU A 119 -24.87 -8.79 3.33
C LEU A 119 -26.33 -8.36 3.59
N GLY A 120 -26.80 -7.28 2.96
CA GLY A 120 -28.19 -6.80 3.09
C GLY A 120 -28.31 -5.27 3.07
N PRO A 121 -29.53 -4.72 2.92
CA PRO A 121 -29.78 -3.29 3.17
C PRO A 121 -29.66 -2.98 4.66
N LEU A 122 -29.31 -1.75 5.01
CA LEU A 122 -29.29 -1.29 6.40
C LEU A 122 -30.50 -0.40 6.74
N THR A 123 -31.52 -0.36 5.88
CA THR A 123 -32.83 0.25 6.13
C THR A 123 -33.93 -0.64 5.54
N ASN A 124 -35.16 -0.49 6.04
CA ASN A 124 -36.34 -1.20 5.52
C ASN A 124 -37.57 -0.26 5.58
N PRO A 125 -38.16 0.15 4.44
CA PRO A 125 -37.64 -0.03 3.09
C PRO A 125 -36.25 0.62 2.92
N SER A 126 -35.49 0.16 1.93
CA SER A 126 -34.20 0.76 1.55
C SER A 126 -34.44 1.84 0.51
N LEU A 127 -34.01 3.07 0.76
CA LEU A 127 -34.29 4.24 -0.09
C LEU A 127 -33.04 4.71 -0.83
N GLU A 128 -33.19 5.64 -1.78
CA GLU A 128 -32.03 6.19 -2.51
C GLU A 128 -31.01 6.82 -1.55
N ASP A 129 -29.72 6.53 -1.80
CA ASP A 129 -28.57 6.93 -0.97
C ASP A 129 -28.52 6.36 0.46
N ASP A 130 -29.45 5.47 0.86
CA ASP A 130 -29.33 4.71 2.11
C ASP A 130 -28.13 3.74 2.07
N PRO A 131 -27.55 3.38 3.23
CA PRO A 131 -26.44 2.44 3.30
C PRO A 131 -26.87 0.98 3.21
N HIS A 132 -26.00 0.16 2.62
CA HIS A 132 -26.08 -1.29 2.56
C HIS A 132 -24.81 -1.91 3.18
N ALA A 133 -24.94 -3.14 3.69
CA ALA A 133 -23.84 -3.89 4.27
C ALA A 133 -23.12 -4.72 3.19
N THR A 134 -21.80 -4.57 3.11
CA THR A 134 -20.93 -5.31 2.17
C THR A 134 -19.71 -5.88 2.88
N ARG A 135 -19.21 -7.03 2.43
CA ARG A 135 -17.97 -7.67 2.91
C ARG A 135 -17.00 -7.85 1.76
N CYS A 136 -15.79 -7.30 1.85
CA CYS A 136 -14.82 -7.39 0.77
C CYS A 136 -14.25 -8.82 0.62
N ASN A 137 -14.37 -9.40 -0.58
CA ASN A 137 -13.89 -10.76 -0.87
C ASN A 137 -12.34 -10.87 -0.89
N PHE A 138 -11.61 -9.75 -0.83
CA PHE A 138 -10.15 -9.68 -0.88
C PHE A 138 -9.47 -9.32 0.46
N CYS A 139 -10.23 -8.99 1.52
CA CYS A 139 -9.65 -8.69 2.84
C CYS A 139 -10.58 -8.92 4.04
N GLY A 140 -11.77 -9.50 3.84
CA GLY A 140 -12.76 -9.77 4.89
C GLY A 140 -13.49 -8.53 5.44
N ARG A 141 -13.00 -7.32 5.17
CA ARG A 141 -13.54 -6.06 5.74
C ARG A 141 -15.03 -5.89 5.47
N ILE A 142 -15.81 -5.74 6.54
CA ILE A 142 -17.26 -5.44 6.50
C ILE A 142 -17.50 -3.93 6.63
N GLU A 143 -18.33 -3.36 5.76
CA GLU A 143 -18.61 -1.92 5.67
C GLU A 143 -20.08 -1.59 5.46
N ALA A 144 -20.45 -0.35 5.80
CA ALA A 144 -21.71 0.27 5.40
C ALA A 144 -21.43 1.25 4.24
N GLN A 145 -21.92 0.93 3.04
CA GLN A 145 -21.67 1.68 1.80
C GLN A 145 -23.00 2.06 1.13
N ARG A 146 -23.10 3.26 0.56
CA ARG A 146 -24.24 3.62 -0.32
C ARG A 146 -24.05 2.94 -1.68
N ASN A 147 -25.11 2.74 -2.46
CA ASN A 147 -25.01 2.07 -3.77
C ASN A 147 -23.98 2.73 -4.71
N GLY A 148 -23.93 4.07 -4.74
CA GLY A 148 -22.91 4.81 -5.49
C GLY A 148 -21.47 4.69 -4.95
N ASP A 149 -21.30 4.37 -3.66
CA ASP A 149 -19.98 4.16 -3.05
C ASP A 149 -19.43 2.75 -3.32
N ILE A 150 -20.28 1.75 -3.58
CA ILE A 150 -19.86 0.37 -3.89
C ILE A 150 -18.96 0.34 -5.15
N GLY A 151 -19.32 1.14 -6.16
CA GLY A 151 -18.55 1.32 -7.39
C GLY A 151 -17.09 1.74 -7.18
N TRP A 152 -16.76 2.33 -6.03
CA TRP A 152 -15.41 2.73 -5.70
C TRP A 152 -14.46 1.57 -5.33
N ARG A 153 -15.00 0.41 -4.93
CA ARG A 153 -14.24 -0.79 -4.53
C ARG A 153 -13.36 -0.63 -3.28
N CYS A 154 -12.99 -1.76 -2.68
CA CYS A 154 -12.29 -1.77 -1.41
C CYS A 154 -10.86 -1.20 -1.52
N PRO A 155 -10.44 -0.32 -0.59
CA PRO A 155 -9.07 0.21 -0.52
C PRO A 155 -7.93 -0.82 -0.48
N CYS A 156 -8.19 -2.11 -0.28
CA CYS A 156 -7.17 -3.16 -0.35
C CYS A 156 -6.76 -3.56 -1.78
N ARG A 157 -7.65 -3.44 -2.80
CA ARG A 157 -7.27 -3.62 -4.22
C ARG A 157 -6.83 -2.30 -4.87
N ARG A 158 -7.34 -1.16 -4.39
CA ARG A 158 -6.94 0.18 -4.87
C ARG A 158 -5.43 0.37 -4.71
N ASN A 159 -4.76 0.80 -5.77
CA ASN A 159 -3.34 1.17 -5.70
C ASN A 159 -3.17 2.39 -4.76
N PRO A 160 -2.44 2.29 -3.63
CA PRO A 160 -1.89 3.49 -3.00
C PRO A 160 -0.92 4.16 -3.98
N LYS A 161 -0.64 5.46 -3.86
CA LYS A 161 0.33 6.14 -4.72
C LYS A 161 1.78 5.73 -4.42
N SER A 162 2.15 4.49 -4.71
CA SER A 162 3.52 4.00 -4.75
C SER A 162 3.97 3.89 -6.22
N ALA A 163 4.51 4.98 -6.76
CA ALA A 163 5.10 5.04 -8.10
C ALA A 163 6.48 4.33 -8.17
N THR A 164 6.60 3.16 -7.53
CA THR A 164 7.82 2.34 -7.41
C THR A 164 7.47 0.99 -6.75
N ALA A 165 6.70 0.17 -7.47
CA ALA A 165 6.73 -1.29 -7.29
C ALA A 165 7.71 -1.86 -8.33
N GLY A 166 8.43 -2.94 -8.01
CA GLY A 166 9.34 -3.63 -8.94
C GLY A 166 10.82 -3.23 -8.88
N THR A 167 11.16 -1.96 -8.59
CA THR A 167 12.58 -1.58 -8.44
C THR A 167 13.19 -2.20 -7.18
N LYS A 168 13.97 -3.28 -7.34
CA LYS A 168 14.82 -3.85 -6.29
C LYS A 168 15.65 -2.72 -5.64
N LYS A 169 15.70 -2.67 -4.30
CA LYS A 169 16.62 -1.79 -3.56
C LYS A 169 18.06 -2.30 -3.67
N ALA A 170 18.63 -2.26 -4.87
CA ALA A 170 20.08 -2.37 -5.02
C ALA A 170 20.73 -1.25 -4.18
N ARG A 171 21.67 -1.61 -3.31
CA ARG A 171 22.47 -0.65 -2.53
C ARG A 171 23.30 0.18 -3.52
N GLY A 172 22.78 1.36 -3.87
CA GLY A 172 23.36 2.25 -4.88
C GLY A 172 22.34 2.90 -5.82
N ALA A 173 21.21 2.25 -6.11
CA ALA A 173 20.27 2.69 -7.16
C ALA A 173 19.42 3.94 -6.83
N ASN A 174 19.53 4.48 -5.61
CA ASN A 174 18.88 5.74 -5.21
C ASN A 174 19.90 6.84 -4.83
N LEU A 175 21.20 6.60 -5.08
CA LEU A 175 22.24 7.61 -4.87
C LEU A 175 22.13 8.69 -5.95
N LEU A 176 22.41 9.95 -5.57
CA LEU A 176 22.41 11.09 -6.50
C LEU A 176 23.39 10.85 -7.65
N LYS A 177 24.63 10.47 -7.31
CA LYS A 177 25.72 10.20 -8.27
C LYS A 177 25.45 9.07 -9.30
N ASN A 178 24.42 8.25 -9.06
CA ASN A 178 24.03 7.14 -9.93
C ASN A 178 22.71 7.43 -10.68
N SER A 179 22.25 8.68 -10.71
CA SER A 179 20.95 9.07 -11.27
C SER A 179 21.10 9.95 -12.51
N SER A 180 20.13 9.88 -13.42
CA SER A 180 20.02 10.80 -14.57
C SER A 180 19.28 12.11 -14.19
N ASN A 181 19.46 12.59 -12.96
CA ASN A 181 18.82 13.81 -12.47
C ASN A 181 19.76 15.00 -12.68
N ARG A 182 19.27 16.08 -13.30
CA ARG A 182 20.04 17.32 -13.56
C ARG A 182 20.77 17.91 -12.34
N ALA A 183 20.31 17.62 -11.11
CA ALA A 183 20.99 18.07 -9.90
C ALA A 183 22.39 17.46 -9.71
N VAL A 184 22.72 16.36 -10.42
CA VAL A 184 24.08 15.82 -10.54
C VAL A 184 25.04 16.86 -11.13
N GLU A 185 24.62 17.53 -12.20
CA GLU A 185 25.40 18.57 -12.88
C GLU A 185 25.51 19.86 -12.05
N TRP A 186 24.62 20.03 -11.05
CA TRP A 186 24.60 21.17 -10.14
C TRP A 186 25.36 20.91 -8.84
N TRP A 187 25.98 19.73 -8.66
CA TRP A 187 26.67 19.40 -7.41
C TRP A 187 28.02 20.12 -7.29
N ASP A 188 28.17 20.90 -6.22
CA ASP A 188 29.42 21.61 -5.96
C ASP A 188 30.45 20.65 -5.34
N HIS A 189 31.40 20.18 -6.13
CA HIS A 189 32.41 19.20 -5.69
C HIS A 189 33.49 19.81 -4.78
N ASP A 190 33.77 21.11 -4.88
CA ASP A 190 34.79 21.78 -4.06
C ASP A 190 34.27 22.13 -2.66
N ARG A 191 32.95 22.37 -2.54
CA ARG A 191 32.30 22.82 -1.29
C ARG A 191 31.51 21.73 -0.56
N ASN A 192 31.35 20.53 -1.16
CA ASN A 192 30.79 19.36 -0.49
C ASN A 192 31.85 18.25 -0.31
N PRO A 193 31.97 17.64 0.89
CA PRO A 193 32.92 16.54 1.09
C PRO A 193 32.52 15.28 0.31
N GLU A 194 33.49 14.51 -0.16
CA GLU A 194 33.27 13.30 -0.96
C GLU A 194 32.40 12.24 -0.24
N SER A 195 32.54 12.12 1.08
CA SER A 195 31.70 11.23 1.91
C SER A 195 30.20 11.63 1.93
N LEU A 196 29.89 12.90 1.64
CA LEU A 196 28.53 13.39 1.41
C LEU A 196 28.04 12.97 0.02
N TRP A 197 28.87 13.09 -1.02
CA TRP A 197 28.57 12.66 -2.40
C TRP A 197 28.29 11.15 -2.48
N ASP A 198 29.15 10.33 -1.88
CA ASP A 198 29.02 8.86 -1.85
C ASP A 198 27.74 8.35 -1.17
N THR A 199 27.19 9.13 -0.22
CA THR A 199 26.03 8.74 0.59
C THR A 199 24.80 9.61 0.34
N ALA A 200 24.87 10.54 -0.62
CA ALA A 200 23.76 11.38 -1.05
C ALA A 200 22.70 10.53 -1.78
N THR A 201 21.45 10.57 -1.32
CA THR A 201 20.31 9.96 -2.02
C THR A 201 19.30 11.02 -2.44
N LEU A 202 18.57 10.76 -3.53
CA LEU A 202 17.57 11.69 -4.10
C LEU A 202 16.47 12.15 -3.13
N LYS A 203 16.30 11.50 -1.97
CA LYS A 203 15.30 11.86 -0.95
C LYS A 203 15.92 12.26 0.39
N ALA A 204 17.21 12.60 0.39
CA ALA A 204 17.92 12.99 1.60
C ALA A 204 17.53 14.41 2.07
N ARG A 205 17.29 14.56 3.38
CA ARG A 205 16.93 15.83 4.04
C ARG A 205 18.12 16.69 4.43
N ARG A 206 19.34 16.16 4.31
CA ARG A 206 20.59 16.90 4.54
C ARG A 206 20.79 17.95 3.45
N GLU A 207 21.50 19.01 3.80
CA GLU A 207 21.88 20.07 2.88
C GLU A 207 23.20 19.75 2.15
N ALA A 208 23.34 20.36 0.98
CA ALA A 208 24.57 20.40 0.19
C ALA A 208 24.72 21.82 -0.43
N TRP A 209 25.92 22.14 -0.90
CA TRP A 209 26.16 23.26 -1.80
C TRP A 209 25.87 22.86 -3.25
N TRP A 210 25.40 23.81 -4.04
CA TRP A 210 25.01 23.62 -5.44
C TRP A 210 25.42 24.83 -6.24
N THR A 211 25.81 24.62 -7.49
CA THR A 211 26.08 25.70 -8.45
C THR A 211 25.28 25.42 -9.72
N CYS A 212 24.39 26.33 -10.11
CA CYS A 212 23.49 26.10 -11.26
C CYS A 212 24.20 26.35 -12.61
N SER A 213 23.51 26.04 -13.71
CA SER A 213 23.98 26.30 -15.09
C SER A 213 24.38 27.75 -15.37
N GLU A 214 23.80 28.71 -14.63
CA GLU A 214 24.09 30.14 -14.75
C GLU A 214 25.19 30.61 -13.78
N GLY A 215 25.86 29.72 -13.06
CA GLY A 215 26.97 30.01 -12.13
C GLY A 215 26.59 30.41 -10.70
N HIS A 216 25.32 30.69 -10.40
CA HIS A 216 24.86 31.04 -9.05
C HIS A 216 25.05 29.86 -8.07
N SER A 217 25.65 30.13 -6.89
CA SER A 217 26.07 29.12 -5.91
C SER A 217 25.32 29.24 -4.58
N PHE A 218 24.50 28.24 -4.25
CA PHE A 218 23.53 28.27 -3.17
C PHE A 218 23.54 26.99 -2.32
N ARG A 219 22.95 27.05 -1.12
CA ARG A 219 22.86 25.91 -0.18
C ARG A 219 21.42 25.46 -0.02
N ALA A 220 21.15 24.17 -0.22
CA ALA A 220 19.78 23.62 -0.19
C ALA A 220 19.76 22.12 0.13
N ARG A 221 18.59 21.60 0.54
CA ARG A 221 18.40 20.16 0.84
C ARG A 221 18.37 19.35 -0.45
N ILE A 222 18.99 18.16 -0.42
CA ILE A 222 19.09 17.28 -1.60
C ILE A 222 17.72 16.95 -2.19
N LEU A 223 16.73 16.59 -1.36
CA LEU A 223 15.37 16.28 -1.85
C LEU A 223 14.65 17.46 -2.52
N ASP A 224 15.06 18.70 -2.23
CA ASP A 224 14.48 19.89 -2.85
C ASP A 224 15.11 20.09 -4.22
N VAL A 225 16.45 20.14 -4.33
CA VAL A 225 17.13 20.41 -5.61
C VAL A 225 16.93 19.30 -6.64
N THR A 226 16.81 18.04 -6.20
CA THR A 226 16.51 16.91 -7.09
C THR A 226 15.05 16.86 -7.55
N ASN A 227 14.18 17.76 -7.07
CA ASN A 227 12.82 17.89 -7.56
C ASN A 227 12.82 18.60 -8.92
N ASP A 228 12.10 18.05 -9.90
CA ASP A 228 12.02 18.62 -11.25
C ASP A 228 11.43 20.05 -11.26
N TYR A 229 10.65 20.40 -10.23
CA TYR A 229 10.05 21.73 -10.04
C TYR A 229 10.92 22.74 -9.27
N PHE A 230 12.13 22.37 -8.83
CA PHE A 230 13.02 23.28 -8.08
C PHE A 230 13.86 24.15 -9.01
N PHE A 231 13.82 25.46 -8.81
CA PHE A 231 14.66 26.42 -9.53
C PHE A 231 15.75 26.97 -8.60
N CYS A 232 16.91 27.34 -9.17
CA CYS A 232 17.92 28.08 -8.42
C CYS A 232 17.28 29.37 -7.86
N PRO A 233 17.40 29.68 -6.56
CA PRO A 233 16.74 30.84 -5.95
C PRO A 233 17.07 32.17 -6.64
N GLU A 234 18.34 32.38 -7.00
CA GLU A 234 18.80 33.60 -7.69
C GLU A 234 18.24 33.69 -9.10
N CYS A 235 18.29 32.60 -9.89
CA CYS A 235 17.66 32.56 -11.21
C CYS A 235 16.13 32.75 -11.15
N GLN A 236 15.48 32.30 -10.08
CA GLN A 236 14.05 32.50 -9.84
C GLN A 236 13.75 33.96 -9.50
N GLU A 237 14.58 34.61 -8.69
CA GLU A 237 14.43 36.02 -8.31
C GLU A 237 14.69 36.96 -9.49
N ILE A 238 15.75 36.72 -10.27
CA ILE A 238 16.03 37.46 -11.52
C ILE A 238 14.83 37.36 -12.48
N ARG A 239 14.23 36.17 -12.61
CA ARG A 239 13.01 35.96 -13.42
C ARG A 239 11.77 36.62 -12.82
N ARG A 240 11.68 36.73 -11.49
CA ARG A 240 10.58 37.44 -10.79
C ARG A 240 10.65 38.93 -11.06
N VAL A 241 11.81 39.55 -10.85
CA VAL A 241 12.04 40.99 -11.10
C VAL A 241 11.77 41.33 -12.56
N ALA A 242 12.37 40.60 -13.51
CA ALA A 242 12.16 40.83 -14.94
C ALA A 242 10.69 40.61 -15.38
N TRP A 243 9.95 39.74 -14.69
CA TRP A 243 8.50 39.57 -14.92
C TRP A 243 7.67 40.71 -14.31
N GLU A 244 8.05 41.23 -13.14
CA GLU A 244 7.38 42.35 -12.48
C GLU A 244 7.59 43.67 -13.22
N GLU A 245 8.82 43.96 -13.68
CA GLU A 245 9.11 45.06 -14.60
C GLU A 245 8.28 44.95 -15.88
N LYS A 246 8.28 43.76 -16.50
CA LYS A 246 7.51 43.52 -17.73
C LYS A 246 6.01 43.67 -17.50
N ARG A 247 5.45 43.18 -16.39
CA ARG A 247 4.05 43.38 -16.01
C ARG A 247 3.74 44.86 -15.74
N ALA A 248 4.64 45.59 -15.08
CA ALA A 248 4.50 47.02 -14.82
C ALA A 248 4.45 47.85 -16.11
N SER A 249 5.13 47.44 -17.18
CA SER A 249 5.04 48.08 -18.51
C SER A 249 3.63 48.01 -19.17
N PHE A 250 2.69 47.26 -18.59
CA PHE A 250 1.28 47.19 -18.99
C PHE A 250 0.32 47.79 -17.94
N ALA A 251 0.83 48.38 -16.87
CA ALA A 251 0.00 49.02 -15.84
C ALA A 251 -0.87 50.12 -16.45
N GLY A 252 -2.17 50.10 -16.16
CA GLY A 252 -3.15 51.05 -16.69
C GLY A 252 -3.49 50.95 -18.18
N LYS A 253 -2.84 50.06 -18.96
CA LYS A 253 -3.15 49.87 -20.39
C LYS A 253 -4.45 49.08 -20.60
N ASN A 254 -5.17 49.42 -21.65
CA ASN A 254 -6.33 48.67 -22.17
C ASN A 254 -5.91 47.77 -23.36
N ILE A 255 -6.85 46.99 -23.92
CA ILE A 255 -6.55 46.04 -25.03
C ILE A 255 -6.13 46.77 -26.31
N ALA A 256 -6.69 47.95 -26.62
CA ALA A 256 -6.33 48.74 -27.79
C ALA A 256 -4.89 49.28 -27.73
N ASP A 257 -4.36 49.54 -26.53
CA ASP A 257 -2.99 50.01 -26.31
C ASP A 257 -1.91 48.93 -26.59
N VAL A 258 -2.32 47.68 -26.84
CA VAL A 258 -1.42 46.52 -27.03
C VAL A 258 -1.76 45.84 -28.36
N PRO A 259 -1.02 46.13 -29.46
CA PRO A 259 -1.36 45.66 -30.81
C PRO A 259 -1.55 44.15 -30.94
N GLU A 260 -0.76 43.33 -30.23
CA GLU A 260 -0.87 41.87 -30.28
C GLU A 260 -2.10 41.32 -29.54
N LEU A 261 -2.69 42.09 -28.64
CA LEU A 261 -3.96 41.78 -27.98
C LEU A 261 -5.14 42.30 -28.80
N LEU A 262 -5.07 43.54 -29.31
CA LEU A 262 -6.08 44.12 -30.19
C LEU A 262 -6.28 43.30 -31.47
N ALA A 263 -5.19 42.95 -32.17
CA ALA A 263 -5.23 42.12 -33.38
C ALA A 263 -5.68 40.67 -33.14
N ALA A 264 -5.82 40.28 -31.86
CA ALA A 264 -6.32 38.97 -31.45
C ALA A 264 -7.66 39.05 -30.69
N TRP A 265 -8.28 40.23 -30.55
CA TRP A 265 -9.52 40.38 -29.78
C TRP A 265 -10.70 39.73 -30.51
N ASP A 266 -11.50 38.96 -29.78
CA ASP A 266 -12.63 38.16 -30.31
C ASP A 266 -13.82 38.13 -29.33
N ASP A 267 -13.86 39.12 -28.43
CA ASP A 267 -14.91 39.33 -27.43
C ASP A 267 -15.81 40.51 -27.82
N ASP A 268 -17.02 40.57 -27.25
CA ASP A 268 -18.05 41.54 -27.64
C ASP A 268 -17.93 42.86 -26.84
N LEU A 269 -17.02 42.92 -25.86
CA LEU A 269 -16.68 44.13 -25.11
C LEU A 269 -15.75 45.04 -25.91
N PRO A 270 -15.89 46.38 -25.84
CA PRO A 270 -14.95 47.32 -26.46
C PRO A 270 -13.52 47.12 -25.92
N PRO A 271 -12.48 47.04 -26.78
CA PRO A 271 -11.08 46.87 -26.35
C PRO A 271 -10.61 47.90 -25.31
N GLU A 272 -11.11 49.13 -25.42
CA GLU A 272 -10.79 50.26 -24.56
C GLU A 272 -11.32 50.08 -23.14
N SER A 273 -12.38 49.27 -22.98
CA SER A 273 -13.04 49.02 -21.68
C SER A 273 -12.34 47.94 -20.83
N VAL A 274 -11.40 47.19 -21.40
CA VAL A 274 -10.76 46.05 -20.73
C VAL A 274 -9.30 46.36 -20.41
N ARG A 275 -9.00 46.43 -19.11
CA ARG A 275 -7.64 46.56 -18.56
C ARG A 275 -6.81 45.30 -18.82
N VAL A 276 -5.54 45.49 -19.23
CA VAL A 276 -4.59 44.40 -19.52
C VAL A 276 -3.93 43.88 -18.24
N ASP A 277 -3.69 44.75 -17.26
CA ASP A 277 -3.02 44.46 -16.00
C ASP A 277 -3.90 43.78 -14.95
N GLU A 278 -5.23 43.83 -15.09
CA GLU A 278 -6.19 43.21 -14.17
C GLU A 278 -6.47 41.74 -14.49
N SER A 279 -6.83 40.98 -13.45
CA SER A 279 -7.32 39.60 -13.59
C SER A 279 -8.83 39.59 -13.38
N HIS A 280 -9.60 39.32 -14.43
CA HIS A 280 -11.05 39.18 -14.30
C HIS A 280 -11.42 37.92 -13.52
N TRP A 281 -12.36 37.99 -12.58
CA TRP A 281 -12.81 36.83 -11.83
C TRP A 281 -13.68 35.92 -12.73
N GLY A 282 -13.09 34.83 -13.25
CA GLY A 282 -13.77 33.90 -14.16
C GLY A 282 -12.81 33.30 -15.20
N SER A 283 -13.36 32.90 -16.36
CA SER A 283 -12.61 32.29 -17.46
C SER A 283 -11.65 33.24 -18.21
N GLY A 284 -11.83 34.55 -18.06
CA GLY A 284 -11.20 35.57 -18.90
C GLY A 284 -11.96 35.80 -20.21
N TYR A 285 -11.31 36.52 -21.13
CA TYR A 285 -11.89 37.06 -22.36
C TYR A 285 -11.57 36.20 -23.60
N ARG A 286 -12.35 36.37 -24.67
CA ARG A 286 -12.16 35.70 -25.96
C ARG A 286 -11.04 36.34 -26.79
N PHE A 287 -10.13 35.50 -27.24
CA PHE A 287 -9.09 35.83 -28.21
C PHE A 287 -9.10 34.88 -29.39
N ARG A 288 -8.87 35.39 -30.60
CA ARG A 288 -8.65 34.63 -31.83
C ARG A 288 -7.20 34.76 -32.26
N CYS A 289 -6.54 33.63 -32.47
CA CYS A 289 -5.18 33.64 -33.02
C CYS A 289 -5.19 33.72 -34.56
N PRO A 290 -4.07 34.11 -35.21
CA PRO A 290 -3.96 34.16 -36.67
C PRO A 290 -4.28 32.84 -37.40
N ALA A 291 -4.19 31.70 -36.70
CA ALA A 291 -4.61 30.38 -37.20
C ALA A 291 -6.10 30.08 -36.95
N GLY A 292 -6.95 31.09 -36.75
CA GLY A 292 -8.40 30.99 -36.61
C GLY A 292 -8.93 30.46 -35.27
N HIS A 293 -8.13 29.75 -34.47
CA HIS A 293 -8.58 29.19 -33.18
C HIS A 293 -8.99 30.29 -32.19
N ARG A 294 -10.20 30.18 -31.62
CA ARG A 294 -10.66 30.94 -30.45
C ARG A 294 -10.05 30.38 -29.15
N ASN A 295 -9.89 31.23 -28.14
CA ASN A 295 -9.33 30.91 -26.82
C ASN A 295 -9.99 31.79 -25.75
N THR A 296 -10.11 31.31 -24.50
CA THR A 296 -10.63 32.13 -23.39
C THR A 296 -9.57 32.27 -22.31
N ARG A 297 -9.04 33.48 -22.09
CA ARG A 297 -7.86 33.74 -21.24
C ARG A 297 -7.86 35.15 -20.63
N GLN A 298 -7.07 35.33 -19.58
CA GLN A 298 -6.69 36.68 -19.10
C GLN A 298 -5.73 37.35 -20.11
N PRO A 299 -5.72 38.69 -20.27
CA PRO A 299 -4.97 39.37 -21.34
C PRO A 299 -3.48 39.03 -21.38
N LEU A 300 -2.74 39.27 -20.28
CA LEU A 300 -1.31 38.94 -20.18
C LEU A 300 -1.03 37.42 -20.31
N SER A 301 -2.00 36.56 -19.94
CA SER A 301 -1.89 35.11 -20.10
C SER A 301 -2.05 34.66 -21.56
N TYR A 302 -2.75 35.43 -22.39
CA TYR A 302 -2.76 35.25 -23.84
C TYR A 302 -1.50 35.84 -24.47
N LEU A 303 -1.11 37.08 -24.11
CA LEU A 303 0.06 37.77 -24.66
C LEU A 303 1.35 36.94 -24.54
N PHE A 304 1.66 36.45 -23.34
CA PHE A 304 2.89 35.68 -23.09
C PHE A 304 2.72 34.17 -23.22
N GLY A 305 1.51 33.65 -22.99
CA GLY A 305 1.22 32.21 -23.06
C GLY A 305 0.80 31.71 -24.45
N GLY A 306 0.45 32.62 -25.36
CA GLY A 306 -0.06 32.35 -26.70
C GLY A 306 -1.40 31.59 -26.73
N CYS A 307 -1.81 31.17 -27.92
CA CYS A 307 -2.96 30.30 -28.11
C CYS A 307 -2.66 28.86 -27.67
N SER A 308 -3.47 28.34 -26.73
CA SER A 308 -3.33 26.97 -26.22
C SER A 308 -3.52 25.89 -27.29
N ALA A 309 -4.40 26.11 -28.28
CA ALA A 309 -4.59 25.18 -29.40
C ALA A 309 -3.32 25.08 -30.26
N CYS A 310 -2.74 26.22 -30.65
CA CYS A 310 -1.46 26.25 -31.39
C CYS A 310 -0.32 25.61 -30.59
N LYS A 311 -0.28 25.81 -29.26
CA LYS A 311 0.70 25.15 -28.38
C LYS A 311 0.48 23.63 -28.33
N ALA A 312 -0.76 23.17 -28.19
CA ALA A 312 -1.12 21.76 -28.23
C ALA A 312 -0.79 21.09 -29.57
N ILE A 313 -1.00 21.77 -30.70
CA ILE A 313 -0.61 21.30 -32.03
C ILE A 313 0.92 21.19 -32.15
N LYS A 314 1.69 22.20 -31.71
CA LYS A 314 3.17 22.13 -31.67
C LYS A 314 3.67 20.97 -30.80
N THR A 315 3.11 20.78 -29.61
CA THR A 315 3.43 19.65 -28.73
C THR A 315 3.00 18.31 -29.34
N GLY A 316 1.86 18.26 -30.03
CA GLY A 316 1.39 17.07 -30.77
C GLY A 316 2.37 16.66 -31.86
N LYS A 317 2.82 17.63 -32.68
CA LYS A 317 3.84 17.39 -33.71
C LYS A 317 5.16 16.91 -33.09
N ALA A 318 5.71 17.59 -32.08
CA ALA A 318 6.97 17.18 -31.45
C ALA A 318 6.91 15.77 -30.85
N ASN A 319 5.75 15.35 -30.31
CA ASN A 319 5.54 13.97 -29.86
C ASN A 319 5.49 12.98 -31.04
N ALA A 320 4.87 13.35 -32.17
CA ALA A 320 4.81 12.51 -33.37
C ALA A 320 6.19 12.37 -34.04
N ASP A 321 6.97 13.45 -34.10
CA ASP A 321 8.35 13.47 -34.60
C ASP A 321 9.24 12.55 -33.73
N ALA A 322 9.12 12.63 -32.39
CA ALA A 322 9.81 11.71 -31.47
C ALA A 322 9.35 10.24 -31.62
N ALA A 323 8.05 10.00 -31.82
CA ALA A 323 7.49 8.68 -32.10
C ALA A 323 7.82 8.15 -33.51
N ALA A 324 8.30 9.01 -34.42
CA ALA A 324 8.86 8.59 -35.70
C ALA A 324 10.36 8.25 -35.56
N ALA A 325 11.11 9.02 -34.77
CA ALA A 325 12.51 8.75 -34.47
C ALA A 325 12.74 7.46 -33.68
N ASN A 326 11.80 7.05 -32.82
CA ASN A 326 11.83 5.74 -32.17
C ASN A 326 10.42 5.10 -32.09
N PRO A 327 10.00 4.34 -33.12
CA PRO A 327 8.65 3.76 -33.18
C PRO A 327 8.34 2.69 -32.12
N SER A 328 9.35 2.10 -31.48
CA SER A 328 9.18 1.12 -30.39
C SER A 328 9.20 1.75 -29.00
N ALA A 329 9.57 3.03 -28.86
CA ALA A 329 9.51 3.77 -27.60
C ALA A 329 8.06 4.10 -27.21
N SER A 330 7.38 3.16 -26.53
CA SER A 330 6.14 3.47 -25.84
C SER A 330 6.40 4.36 -24.62
N ARG A 331 5.48 5.29 -24.35
CA ARG A 331 5.43 6.05 -23.09
C ARG A 331 4.62 5.34 -21.99
N LEU A 332 4.03 4.18 -22.30
CA LEU A 332 3.32 3.33 -21.35
C LEU A 332 4.31 2.40 -20.64
N THR A 333 3.91 1.80 -19.51
CA THR A 333 4.75 0.77 -18.86
C THR A 333 4.91 -0.46 -19.77
N PRO A 334 6.02 -1.22 -19.68
CA PRO A 334 6.22 -2.42 -20.51
C PRO A 334 5.07 -3.43 -20.40
N GLU A 335 4.49 -3.60 -19.19
CA GLU A 335 3.35 -4.50 -19.00
C GLU A 335 2.12 -4.03 -19.78
N ILE A 336 1.72 -2.76 -19.67
CA ILE A 336 0.58 -2.21 -20.43
C ILE A 336 0.87 -2.27 -21.94
N GLY A 337 2.11 -1.96 -22.35
CA GLY A 337 2.54 -2.03 -23.74
C GLY A 337 2.45 -3.43 -24.34
N SER A 338 2.79 -4.47 -23.57
CA SER A 338 2.71 -5.89 -23.99
C SER A 338 1.30 -6.37 -24.32
N GLN A 339 0.27 -5.61 -23.91
CA GLN A 339 -1.14 -5.93 -24.12
C GLN A 339 -1.81 -5.11 -25.23
N TRP A 340 -1.03 -4.39 -26.04
CA TRP A 340 -1.57 -3.66 -27.20
C TRP A 340 -2.17 -4.63 -28.21
N HIS A 341 -3.44 -4.42 -28.60
CA HIS A 341 -4.08 -5.32 -29.55
C HIS A 341 -3.42 -5.20 -30.94
N PRO A 342 -2.97 -6.31 -31.57
CA PRO A 342 -2.17 -6.27 -32.80
C PRO A 342 -2.87 -5.64 -34.01
N THR A 343 -4.16 -5.92 -34.24
CA THR A 343 -4.89 -5.44 -35.44
C THR A 343 -5.97 -4.38 -35.17
N LYS A 344 -6.78 -4.51 -34.10
CA LYS A 344 -7.98 -3.66 -33.85
C LYS A 344 -7.71 -2.17 -33.58
N ASN A 345 -6.45 -1.74 -33.46
CA ASN A 345 -6.09 -0.32 -33.31
C ASN A 345 -5.82 0.39 -34.65
N GLY A 346 -5.81 -0.34 -35.78
CA GLY A 346 -5.52 0.23 -37.10
C GLY A 346 -4.15 0.90 -37.15
N ASN A 347 -4.08 2.09 -37.75
CA ASN A 347 -2.81 2.83 -37.94
C ASN A 347 -2.28 3.50 -36.65
N LEU A 348 -2.91 3.32 -35.48
CA LEU A 348 -2.44 3.90 -34.22
C LEU A 348 -1.31 3.05 -33.62
N ARG A 349 -0.15 3.65 -33.35
CA ARG A 349 1.02 2.97 -32.78
C ARG A 349 1.12 3.22 -31.27
N LEU A 350 1.83 2.33 -30.56
CA LEU A 350 2.09 2.46 -29.12
C LEU A 350 2.81 3.76 -28.73
N ALA A 351 3.72 4.26 -29.57
CA ALA A 351 4.47 5.50 -29.32
C ALA A 351 3.59 6.77 -29.42
N ASP A 352 2.58 6.76 -30.30
CA ASP A 352 1.63 7.88 -30.48
C ASP A 352 0.79 8.15 -29.23
N VAL A 353 0.69 7.15 -28.34
CA VAL A 353 -0.15 7.18 -27.14
C VAL A 353 0.61 7.70 -25.91
N SER A 354 -0.10 8.47 -25.07
CA SER A 354 0.37 8.98 -23.78
C SER A 354 -0.37 8.26 -22.63
N PRO A 355 0.27 8.04 -21.46
CA PRO A 355 -0.41 7.50 -20.27
C PRO A 355 -1.69 8.25 -19.88
N GLU A 356 -1.70 9.58 -19.93
CA GLU A 356 -2.89 10.40 -19.61
C GLU A 356 -3.93 10.47 -20.75
N SER A 357 -3.76 9.69 -21.82
CA SER A 357 -4.71 9.64 -22.93
C SER A 357 -6.08 9.11 -22.50
N ARG A 358 -7.12 9.87 -22.85
CA ARG A 358 -8.54 9.49 -22.70
C ARG A 358 -9.12 8.86 -23.97
N ARG A 359 -8.28 8.53 -24.97
CA ARG A 359 -8.71 7.79 -26.16
C ARG A 359 -8.90 6.33 -25.78
N VAL A 360 -10.10 5.80 -26.02
CA VAL A 360 -10.37 4.35 -25.90
C VAL A 360 -9.60 3.64 -27.01
N VAL A 361 -8.89 2.58 -26.65
CA VAL A 361 -8.12 1.73 -27.57
C VAL A 361 -8.35 0.25 -27.22
N TRP A 362 -8.04 -0.64 -28.14
CA TRP A 362 -8.17 -2.08 -27.95
C TRP A 362 -6.91 -2.67 -27.31
N TRP A 363 -7.13 -3.54 -26.35
CA TRP A 363 -6.13 -4.33 -25.64
C TRP A 363 -6.42 -5.81 -25.81
N ARG A 364 -5.39 -6.64 -25.67
CA ARG A 364 -5.49 -8.09 -25.60
C ARG A 364 -4.52 -8.59 -24.54
N ASP A 365 -4.99 -9.40 -23.61
CA ASP A 365 -4.09 -10.03 -22.65
C ASP A 365 -3.31 -11.18 -23.33
N PRO A 366 -1.96 -11.20 -23.25
CA PRO A 366 -1.15 -12.19 -23.96
C PRO A 366 -1.15 -13.57 -23.32
N VAL A 367 -1.69 -13.74 -22.11
CA VAL A 367 -1.71 -15.03 -21.37
C VAL A 367 -3.05 -15.71 -21.54
N CYS A 368 -4.16 -14.99 -21.28
CA CYS A 368 -5.51 -15.54 -21.37
C CYS A 368 -6.25 -15.21 -22.68
N GLY A 369 -5.64 -14.42 -23.58
CA GLY A 369 -6.21 -14.06 -24.88
C GLY A 369 -7.37 -13.07 -24.86
N HIS A 370 -7.94 -12.74 -23.70
CA HIS A 370 -9.10 -11.85 -23.57
C HIS A 370 -8.82 -10.46 -24.17
N GLU A 371 -9.75 -10.02 -25.03
CA GLU A 371 -9.71 -8.72 -25.72
C GLU A 371 -10.68 -7.75 -25.04
N PHE A 372 -10.25 -6.51 -24.78
CA PHE A 372 -11.04 -5.52 -24.05
C PHE A 372 -10.71 -4.09 -24.50
N GLN A 373 -11.63 -3.16 -24.22
CA GLN A 373 -11.46 -1.73 -24.49
C GLN A 373 -11.26 -0.96 -23.19
N ALA A 374 -10.30 -0.03 -23.17
CA ALA A 374 -10.06 0.88 -22.04
C ALA A 374 -9.24 2.09 -22.53
N THR A 375 -9.29 3.23 -21.81
CA THR A 375 -8.31 4.29 -22.03
C THR A 375 -6.99 3.98 -21.30
N PRO A 376 -5.81 4.32 -21.85
CA PRO A 376 -4.52 4.16 -21.16
C PRO A 376 -4.51 4.76 -19.75
N ARG A 377 -5.20 5.89 -19.57
CA ARG A 377 -5.34 6.61 -18.31
C ARG A 377 -6.13 5.86 -17.25
N GLU A 378 -7.12 5.05 -17.65
CA GLU A 378 -7.86 4.20 -16.72
C GLU A 378 -7.08 2.93 -16.39
N ARG A 379 -6.31 2.39 -17.35
CA ARG A 379 -5.45 1.22 -17.14
C ARG A 379 -4.41 1.45 -16.04
N ASP A 380 -3.85 2.66 -15.95
CA ASP A 380 -2.88 3.02 -14.91
C ASP A 380 -3.53 3.57 -13.62
N LYS A 381 -4.87 3.52 -13.49
CA LYS A 381 -5.62 4.07 -12.34
C LYS A 381 -6.37 2.99 -11.55
N TYR A 382 -6.74 3.35 -10.32
CA TYR A 382 -7.56 2.53 -9.41
C TYR A 382 -6.95 1.15 -9.10
N GLU A 383 -7.57 0.05 -9.56
CA GLU A 383 -7.10 -1.32 -9.30
C GLU A 383 -5.98 -1.74 -10.28
N ARG A 384 -5.88 -1.06 -11.43
CA ARG A 384 -4.90 -1.31 -12.50
C ARG A 384 -4.97 -2.74 -13.00
N TYR A 385 -6.11 -3.15 -13.54
CA TYR A 385 -6.31 -4.48 -14.09
C TYR A 385 -5.40 -4.75 -15.30
N ARG A 386 -4.71 -5.88 -15.27
CA ARG A 386 -4.02 -6.50 -16.39
C ARG A 386 -5.03 -7.14 -17.32
N CYS A 387 -5.91 -7.99 -16.80
CA CYS A 387 -7.08 -8.49 -17.51
C CYS A 387 -8.36 -8.24 -16.67
N PRO A 388 -9.36 -7.52 -17.19
CA PRO A 388 -10.60 -7.27 -16.46
C PRO A 388 -11.51 -8.51 -16.35
N VAL A 389 -11.29 -9.55 -17.17
CA VAL A 389 -12.09 -10.79 -17.15
C VAL A 389 -11.48 -11.81 -16.17
N CYS A 390 -10.17 -11.98 -16.17
CA CYS A 390 -9.46 -12.87 -15.24
C CYS A 390 -9.14 -12.20 -13.89
N HIS A 391 -9.59 -10.96 -13.67
CA HIS A 391 -9.30 -10.11 -12.50
C HIS A 391 -7.80 -9.92 -12.13
N THR A 392 -6.87 -10.32 -13.02
CA THR A 392 -5.42 -10.16 -12.82
C THR A 392 -5.01 -8.69 -12.86
N ILE A 393 -4.00 -8.31 -12.08
CA ILE A 393 -3.56 -6.92 -11.91
C ILE A 393 -2.19 -6.65 -12.52
N LEU A 394 -2.00 -5.41 -12.99
CA LEU A 394 -0.71 -4.85 -13.39
C LEU A 394 0.15 -4.63 -12.14
N ASP A 395 1.46 -4.77 -12.28
CA ASP A 395 2.43 -4.82 -11.17
C ASP A 395 2.05 -5.87 -10.11
N SER A 396 1.70 -7.08 -10.57
CA SER A 396 1.45 -8.27 -9.75
C SER A 396 2.74 -8.95 -9.26
N LEU A 397 2.62 -9.88 -8.30
CA LEU A 397 3.73 -10.72 -7.84
C LEU A 397 4.33 -11.52 -9.00
N ALA A 398 3.49 -12.21 -9.77
CA ALA A 398 3.94 -13.03 -10.90
C ALA A 398 4.61 -12.24 -12.03
N TYR A 399 4.27 -10.96 -12.22
CA TYR A 399 4.93 -10.13 -13.24
C TYR A 399 6.33 -9.66 -12.82
N HIS A 400 6.53 -9.29 -11.54
CA HIS A 400 7.81 -8.74 -11.05
C HIS A 400 8.77 -9.76 -10.45
N TYR A 401 8.24 -10.89 -9.94
CA TYR A 401 8.97 -11.93 -9.23
C TYR A 401 8.45 -13.32 -9.65
N PRO A 402 8.56 -13.71 -10.93
CA PRO A 402 8.10 -15.02 -11.39
C PRO A 402 8.77 -16.16 -10.61
N GLU A 403 10.04 -16.00 -10.22
CA GLU A 403 10.77 -16.99 -9.42
C GLU A 403 10.18 -17.22 -8.02
N VAL A 404 9.47 -16.21 -7.47
CA VAL A 404 8.75 -16.31 -6.20
C VAL A 404 7.31 -16.81 -6.43
N ALA A 405 6.71 -16.47 -7.58
CA ALA A 405 5.39 -16.96 -7.95
C ALA A 405 5.37 -18.45 -8.33
N ASP A 406 6.49 -19.03 -8.79
CA ASP A 406 6.68 -20.47 -8.96
C ASP A 406 6.43 -21.27 -7.66
N GLU A 407 6.72 -20.66 -6.50
CA GLU A 407 6.55 -21.28 -5.18
C GLU A 407 5.13 -21.06 -4.59
N TRP A 408 4.23 -20.41 -5.32
CA TRP A 408 2.87 -20.14 -4.85
C TRP A 408 2.01 -21.40 -4.90
N SER A 409 1.48 -21.87 -3.76
CA SER A 409 0.68 -23.11 -3.78
C SER A 409 -0.61 -22.93 -4.60
N PRO A 410 -1.00 -23.91 -5.43
CA PRO A 410 -2.32 -23.93 -6.07
C PRO A 410 -3.48 -24.03 -5.06
N ASP A 411 -3.20 -24.41 -3.80
CA ASP A 411 -4.20 -24.49 -2.72
C ASP A 411 -4.68 -23.10 -2.26
N ASN A 412 -4.05 -22.01 -2.71
CA ASN A 412 -4.44 -20.64 -2.34
C ASN A 412 -5.71 -20.18 -3.09
N PRO A 413 -6.65 -19.50 -2.41
CA PRO A 413 -7.87 -18.95 -3.04
C PRO A 413 -7.63 -17.70 -3.92
N LEU A 414 -6.36 -17.33 -4.16
CA LEU A 414 -5.94 -16.16 -4.95
C LEU A 414 -4.74 -16.55 -5.82
N SER A 415 -4.70 -16.04 -7.05
CA SER A 415 -3.56 -16.21 -7.97
C SER A 415 -2.42 -15.23 -7.64
N PRO A 416 -1.13 -15.60 -7.90
CA PRO A 416 -0.03 -14.64 -7.81
C PRO A 416 -0.12 -13.51 -8.86
N TRP A 417 -1.04 -13.63 -9.84
CA TRP A 417 -1.40 -12.57 -10.78
C TRP A 417 -2.47 -11.58 -10.25
N GLU A 418 -3.11 -11.86 -9.11
CA GLU A 418 -4.15 -11.01 -8.50
C GLU A 418 -3.63 -10.19 -7.29
N ILE A 419 -2.38 -10.40 -6.89
CA ILE A 419 -1.78 -9.84 -5.67
C ILE A 419 -0.51 -9.03 -5.98
N ARG A 420 -0.22 -8.02 -5.18
CA ARG A 420 0.97 -7.15 -5.34
C ARG A 420 2.17 -7.70 -4.57
N PRO A 421 3.41 -7.50 -5.05
CA PRO A 421 4.63 -7.97 -4.35
C PRO A 421 4.75 -7.45 -2.90
N ASN A 422 4.28 -6.23 -2.65
CA ASN A 422 4.36 -5.55 -1.37
C ASN A 422 3.16 -5.80 -0.44
N THR A 423 2.28 -6.76 -0.75
CA THR A 423 1.14 -7.09 0.12
C THR A 423 1.65 -7.67 1.45
N ALA A 424 1.42 -6.92 2.53
CA ALA A 424 1.83 -7.24 3.90
C ALA A 424 0.64 -7.55 4.84
N GLN A 425 -0.58 -7.58 4.33
CA GLN A 425 -1.78 -7.96 5.07
C GLN A 425 -2.81 -8.59 4.12
N LEU A 426 -3.30 -9.77 4.51
CA LEU A 426 -4.47 -10.49 4.00
C LEU A 426 -5.24 -11.04 5.20
N ALA A 427 -6.38 -11.71 4.98
CA ALA A 427 -7.09 -12.41 6.05
C ALA A 427 -6.26 -13.58 6.63
N GLU A 428 -5.59 -14.34 5.77
CA GLU A 428 -4.61 -15.37 6.14
C GLU A 428 -3.32 -15.21 5.31
N PRO A 429 -2.14 -15.59 5.82
CA PRO A 429 -0.91 -15.58 5.02
C PRO A 429 -0.96 -16.71 3.97
N PRO A 430 -0.64 -16.43 2.69
CA PRO A 430 -0.61 -17.44 1.63
C PRO A 430 0.30 -18.63 1.93
N LEU A 431 -0.08 -19.79 1.41
CA LEU A 431 0.69 -21.03 1.44
C LEU A 431 1.70 -21.08 0.29
N TRP A 432 2.92 -21.51 0.59
CA TRP A 432 4.00 -21.68 -0.39
C TRP A 432 4.46 -23.15 -0.37
N ALA A 433 4.94 -23.63 -1.51
CA ALA A 433 5.59 -24.94 -1.64
C ALA A 433 7.02 -24.71 -2.16
N CYS A 434 8.02 -25.44 -1.64
CA CYS A 434 9.40 -25.14 -2.00
C CYS A 434 9.72 -25.61 -3.42
N LYS A 435 10.45 -24.78 -4.17
CA LYS A 435 10.98 -25.12 -5.50
C LYS A 435 11.99 -26.28 -5.48
N ASN A 436 12.64 -26.53 -4.33
CA ASN A 436 13.58 -27.63 -4.15
C ASN A 436 12.88 -28.93 -3.72
N ASP A 437 11.81 -28.83 -2.94
CA ASP A 437 11.00 -29.96 -2.48
C ASP A 437 9.52 -29.55 -2.27
N PRO A 438 8.57 -30.02 -3.11
CA PRO A 438 7.14 -29.73 -2.96
C PRO A 438 6.46 -30.30 -1.70
N ALA A 439 7.16 -31.09 -0.88
CA ALA A 439 6.70 -31.49 0.46
C ALA A 439 6.86 -30.35 1.48
N HIS A 440 7.93 -29.55 1.39
CA HIS A 440 8.17 -28.40 2.26
C HIS A 440 7.13 -27.29 2.00
N ARG A 441 6.30 -27.01 3.01
CA ARG A 441 5.09 -26.16 2.87
C ARG A 441 4.92 -25.24 4.07
N TRP A 442 4.88 -23.93 3.83
CA TRP A 442 4.81 -22.92 4.89
C TRP A 442 3.93 -21.73 4.51
N ARG A 443 3.48 -20.99 5.53
CA ARG A 443 2.68 -19.77 5.36
C ARG A 443 3.52 -18.52 5.56
N ALA A 444 3.44 -17.58 4.62
CA ALA A 444 4.16 -16.31 4.64
C ALA A 444 3.46 -15.22 3.82
N MET A 445 3.58 -13.95 4.21
CA MET A 445 3.06 -12.83 3.41
C MET A 445 3.97 -12.58 2.18
N PRO A 446 3.43 -12.17 1.02
CA PRO A 446 4.21 -11.84 -0.18
C PRO A 446 5.34 -10.83 0.10
N ALA A 447 5.04 -9.80 0.90
CA ALA A 447 6.02 -8.80 1.31
C ALA A 447 7.21 -9.36 2.10
N ALA A 448 7.11 -10.54 2.73
CA ALA A 448 8.24 -11.22 3.35
C ALA A 448 9.09 -11.96 2.29
N ARG A 449 8.44 -12.72 1.40
CA ARG A 449 9.11 -13.48 0.32
C ARG A 449 9.99 -12.57 -0.54
N VAL A 450 9.45 -11.45 -1.03
CA VAL A 450 10.19 -10.52 -1.91
C VAL A 450 11.26 -9.67 -1.19
N ASN A 451 11.30 -9.71 0.15
CA ASN A 451 12.40 -9.17 0.96
C ASN A 451 13.42 -10.25 1.37
N GLY A 452 13.31 -11.48 0.83
CA GLY A 452 14.32 -12.53 0.96
C GLY A 452 13.99 -13.66 1.95
N SER A 453 12.76 -13.79 2.47
CA SER A 453 12.42 -14.96 3.29
C SER A 453 12.31 -16.22 2.43
N GLN A 454 13.22 -17.18 2.66
CA GLN A 454 13.31 -18.48 1.98
C GLN A 454 12.38 -19.53 2.61
N CYS A 455 12.48 -20.77 2.12
CA CYS A 455 11.88 -21.94 2.78
C CYS A 455 12.51 -22.15 4.18
N PRO A 456 11.71 -22.25 5.27
CA PRO A 456 12.24 -22.46 6.61
C PRO A 456 12.96 -23.80 6.80
N GLU A 457 12.59 -24.80 6.01
CA GLU A 457 13.16 -26.15 6.08
C GLU A 457 14.53 -26.17 5.38
N CYS A 458 14.63 -25.62 4.16
CA CYS A 458 15.89 -25.53 3.39
C CYS A 458 16.89 -24.45 3.83
N ILE A 459 16.55 -23.52 4.74
CA ILE A 459 17.50 -22.49 5.19
C ILE A 459 18.41 -23.02 6.29
N GLU A 460 19.69 -23.21 5.97
CA GLU A 460 20.74 -23.57 6.94
C GLU A 460 21.21 -22.34 7.73
N THR A 461 21.26 -21.17 7.08
CA THR A 461 21.78 -19.93 7.68
C THR A 461 20.93 -19.44 8.84
N GLY A 462 21.43 -19.61 10.06
CA GLY A 462 20.80 -19.13 11.30
C GLY A 462 20.15 -20.21 12.15
N LYS A 463 20.20 -21.48 11.73
CA LYS A 463 20.01 -22.63 12.62
C LYS A 463 21.33 -22.96 13.32
N SER A 464 21.32 -23.49 14.54
CA SER A 464 22.51 -24.13 15.09
C SER A 464 22.71 -25.53 14.51
N GLN A 465 23.95 -26.04 14.56
CA GLN A 465 24.25 -27.43 14.18
C GLN A 465 23.41 -28.41 15.03
N ILE A 466 23.25 -28.11 16.32
CA ILE A 466 22.50 -28.92 17.27
C ILE A 466 21.01 -28.98 16.90
N GLU A 467 20.39 -27.86 16.51
CA GLU A 467 19.01 -27.85 15.99
C GLU A 467 18.83 -28.74 14.74
N ALA A 468 19.85 -28.80 13.86
CA ALA A 468 19.83 -29.67 12.69
C ALA A 468 20.00 -31.15 13.05
N GLU A 469 20.81 -31.46 14.07
CA GLU A 469 21.00 -32.82 14.59
C GLU A 469 19.72 -33.34 15.29
N TYR A 470 19.06 -32.52 16.13
CA TYR A 470 17.74 -32.85 16.69
C TYR A 470 16.65 -32.94 15.61
N HIS A 471 16.68 -32.10 14.57
CA HIS A 471 15.73 -32.23 13.45
C HIS A 471 15.93 -33.55 12.71
N SER A 472 17.17 -33.93 12.42
CA SER A 472 17.52 -35.20 11.78
C SER A 472 17.07 -36.40 12.61
N ALA A 473 17.31 -36.39 13.93
CA ALA A 473 16.85 -37.44 14.84
C ALA A 473 15.32 -37.53 14.91
N ALA A 474 14.63 -36.39 15.01
CA ALA A 474 13.17 -36.33 14.99
C ALA A 474 12.58 -36.82 13.65
N LEU A 475 13.22 -36.49 12.52
CA LEU A 475 12.81 -36.95 11.20
C LEU A 475 13.03 -38.46 11.04
N ALA A 476 14.13 -39.01 11.56
CA ALA A 476 14.38 -40.44 11.58
C ALA A 476 13.39 -41.23 12.47
N HIS A 477 12.90 -40.62 13.56
CA HIS A 477 11.94 -41.26 14.47
C HIS A 477 10.49 -41.19 13.96
N TRP A 478 10.00 -40.01 13.56
CA TRP A 478 8.59 -39.81 13.18
C TRP A 478 8.32 -39.76 11.67
N GLY A 479 9.35 -39.66 10.83
CA GLY A 479 9.22 -39.64 9.36
C GLY A 479 8.61 -38.37 8.75
N ASN A 480 8.18 -37.40 9.57
CA ASN A 480 7.45 -36.21 9.13
C ASN A 480 7.87 -34.89 9.83
N ALA A 481 9.02 -34.87 10.52
CA ALA A 481 9.48 -33.72 11.28
C ALA A 481 9.95 -32.56 10.38
N LYS A 482 9.50 -31.33 10.68
CA LYS A 482 9.68 -30.11 9.86
C LYS A 482 10.44 -29.04 10.64
N SER A 483 11.55 -28.55 10.10
CA SER A 483 12.41 -27.57 10.77
C SER A 483 11.99 -26.11 10.51
N GLY A 484 12.03 -25.26 11.54
CA GLY A 484 11.80 -23.81 11.41
C GLY A 484 10.34 -23.41 11.12
N SER A 485 9.38 -24.27 11.40
CA SER A 485 7.95 -24.10 11.07
C SER A 485 7.37 -22.80 11.64
N ARG A 486 6.91 -21.88 10.79
CA ARG A 486 6.38 -20.57 11.21
C ARG A 486 4.87 -20.58 11.44
N ILE A 487 4.47 -20.91 12.66
CA ILE A 487 3.07 -20.91 13.12
C ILE A 487 2.55 -19.47 13.23
N HIS A 488 1.32 -19.25 12.80
CA HIS A 488 0.59 -17.98 12.92
C HIS A 488 -0.76 -18.25 13.59
N SER A 489 -1.16 -17.43 14.56
CA SER A 489 -2.46 -17.58 15.22
C SER A 489 -3.00 -16.24 15.71
N ALA A 490 -4.33 -16.13 15.71
CA ALA A 490 -5.05 -15.07 16.41
C ALA A 490 -5.23 -15.35 17.91
N LYS A 491 -4.89 -16.56 18.39
CA LYS A 491 -4.90 -16.91 19.83
C LYS A 491 -3.62 -16.48 20.57
N PHE A 492 -2.55 -16.14 19.84
CA PHE A 492 -1.27 -15.77 20.43
C PHE A 492 -1.35 -14.36 21.01
N GLN A 493 -1.13 -14.22 22.33
CA GLN A 493 -1.37 -12.96 23.04
C GLN A 493 -0.21 -11.96 22.92
N ALA A 494 1.02 -12.45 22.73
CA ALA A 494 2.21 -11.59 22.69
C ALA A 494 2.74 -11.34 21.27
N HIS A 495 2.67 -12.33 20.37
CA HIS A 495 3.25 -12.27 19.03
C HIS A 495 2.34 -12.90 17.98
N SER A 496 2.05 -12.20 16.88
CA SER A 496 1.16 -12.72 15.80
C SER A 496 1.70 -13.95 15.03
N SER A 497 2.91 -14.41 15.34
CA SER A 497 3.55 -15.58 14.74
C SER A 497 4.76 -16.00 15.56
N TRP A 498 4.97 -17.31 15.70
CA TRP A 498 6.18 -17.92 16.25
C TRP A 498 6.85 -18.80 15.20
N THR A 499 8.18 -18.90 15.23
CA THR A 499 8.92 -19.97 14.55
C THR A 499 9.19 -21.05 15.58
N VAL A 500 8.78 -22.28 15.29
CA VAL A 500 9.08 -23.48 16.07
C VAL A 500 10.29 -24.17 15.45
N ASP A 501 11.21 -24.64 16.28
CA ASP A 501 12.50 -25.15 15.82
C ASP A 501 12.33 -26.49 15.09
N ILE A 502 11.55 -27.41 15.67
CA ILE A 502 11.11 -28.68 15.06
C ILE A 502 9.61 -28.90 15.33
N CYS A 503 8.84 -29.16 14.28
CA CYS A 503 7.40 -29.46 14.34
C CYS A 503 7.11 -30.87 13.82
N VAL A 504 6.29 -31.64 14.53
CA VAL A 504 5.94 -33.04 14.21
C VAL A 504 4.41 -33.20 14.24
N ASP A 505 3.83 -33.81 13.20
CA ASP A 505 2.40 -34.12 13.16
C ASP A 505 2.16 -35.53 13.73
N LEU A 506 1.49 -35.65 14.87
CA LEU A 506 1.33 -36.94 15.58
C LEU A 506 0.12 -37.76 15.08
N PRO A 507 0.17 -39.10 15.15
CA PRO A 507 -0.97 -39.97 14.80
C PRO A 507 -2.27 -39.70 15.59
N SER A 508 -2.18 -39.02 16.73
CA SER A 508 -3.33 -38.59 17.55
C SER A 508 -4.05 -37.34 17.00
N GLY A 509 -3.57 -36.75 15.90
CA GLY A 509 -4.09 -35.50 15.34
C GLY A 509 -3.63 -34.23 16.08
N LYS A 510 -2.84 -34.37 17.16
CA LYS A 510 -2.12 -33.25 17.78
C LYS A 510 -0.83 -32.94 17.01
N GLN A 511 -0.35 -31.71 17.14
CA GLN A 511 1.00 -31.33 16.70
C GLN A 511 1.94 -31.24 17.91
N LEU A 512 3.19 -31.64 17.72
CA LEU A 512 4.28 -31.53 18.69
C LEU A 512 5.25 -30.44 18.23
N ALA A 513 5.62 -29.56 19.16
CA ALA A 513 6.67 -28.55 19.00
C ALA A 513 7.83 -28.92 19.93
N ILE A 514 9.00 -29.15 19.34
CA ILE A 514 10.27 -29.34 20.07
C ILE A 514 11.12 -28.08 19.86
N GLU A 515 11.68 -27.57 20.95
CA GLU A 515 12.44 -26.32 20.99
C GLU A 515 13.82 -26.56 21.63
N TYR A 516 14.88 -25.98 21.08
CA TYR A 516 16.25 -26.11 21.62
C TYR A 516 16.74 -24.79 22.22
N ASP A 517 16.76 -24.70 23.55
CA ASP A 517 17.20 -23.51 24.26
C ASP A 517 18.70 -23.58 24.60
N GLY A 518 19.56 -23.18 23.66
CA GLY A 518 21.00 -23.04 23.91
C GLY A 518 21.29 -22.00 25.00
N SER A 519 22.04 -22.38 26.04
CA SER A 519 22.22 -21.64 27.30
C SER A 519 22.91 -20.28 27.12
N TYR A 520 23.73 -20.14 26.08
CA TYR A 520 24.33 -18.86 25.67
C TYR A 520 23.26 -17.91 25.12
N TRP A 521 22.41 -18.39 24.20
CA TRP A 521 21.42 -17.59 23.50
C TRP A 521 20.14 -17.33 24.30
N HIS A 522 19.82 -18.16 25.30
CA HIS A 522 18.57 -18.08 26.08
C HIS A 522 18.73 -17.60 27.52
N ARG A 523 19.96 -17.30 27.96
CA ARG A 523 20.30 -16.84 29.33
C ARG A 523 19.41 -15.73 29.91
N ALA A 524 18.96 -14.82 29.06
CA ALA A 524 18.12 -13.67 29.42
C ALA A 524 16.76 -13.66 28.67
N LYS A 525 16.27 -14.83 28.25
CA LYS A 525 15.03 -14.99 27.48
C LYS A 525 13.91 -15.73 28.21
N ALA A 526 14.07 -16.16 29.47
CA ALA A 526 13.10 -17.01 30.17
C ALA A 526 11.63 -16.53 30.05
N ASP A 527 11.38 -15.22 30.17
CA ASP A 527 10.03 -14.65 29.96
C ASP A 527 9.51 -14.85 28.52
N VAL A 528 10.38 -14.68 27.52
CA VAL A 528 10.07 -14.84 26.09
C VAL A 528 9.86 -16.31 25.74
N ASP A 529 10.72 -17.20 26.25
CA ASP A 529 10.58 -18.66 26.10
C ASP A 529 9.24 -19.12 26.70
N ARG A 530 8.91 -18.63 27.91
CA ARG A 530 7.68 -18.96 28.64
C ARG A 530 6.44 -18.49 27.87
N VAL A 531 6.47 -17.25 27.38
CA VAL A 531 5.39 -16.68 26.56
C VAL A 531 5.23 -17.45 25.25
N LYS A 532 6.32 -17.80 24.55
CA LYS A 532 6.30 -18.63 23.32
C LYS A 532 5.65 -19.99 23.58
N SER A 533 6.01 -20.66 24.66
CA SER A 533 5.41 -21.95 25.02
C SER A 533 3.93 -21.84 25.42
N LEU A 534 3.53 -20.81 26.18
CA LEU A 534 2.11 -20.59 26.52
C LEU A 534 1.26 -20.28 25.29
N ASP A 535 1.76 -19.47 24.35
CA ASP A 535 1.12 -19.18 23.07
C ASP A 535 0.92 -20.49 22.24
N LEU A 536 1.93 -21.35 22.16
CA LEU A 536 1.87 -22.64 21.45
C LEU A 536 0.91 -23.64 22.11
N LEU A 537 0.89 -23.72 23.45
CA LEU A 537 -0.08 -24.54 24.20
C LEU A 537 -1.52 -24.06 23.93
N ALA A 538 -1.77 -22.74 23.94
CA ALA A 538 -3.08 -22.15 23.64
C ALA A 538 -3.54 -22.41 22.19
N TYR A 539 -2.60 -22.55 21.24
CA TYR A 539 -2.91 -23.00 19.88
C TYR A 539 -3.47 -24.43 19.89
N GLY A 540 -2.80 -25.34 20.62
CA GLY A 540 -3.14 -26.75 20.75
C GLY A 540 -1.95 -27.71 20.63
N PHE A 541 -0.71 -27.21 20.69
CA PHE A 541 0.50 -28.05 20.62
C PHE A 541 0.73 -28.85 21.90
N ILE A 542 1.37 -30.02 21.76
CA ILE A 542 2.27 -30.54 22.79
C ILE A 542 3.60 -29.79 22.64
N VAL A 543 4.16 -29.27 23.73
CA VAL A 543 5.35 -28.41 23.70
C VAL A 543 6.42 -28.98 24.61
N VAL A 544 7.57 -29.30 24.03
CA VAL A 544 8.73 -29.83 24.77
C VAL A 544 9.95 -28.93 24.55
N ARG A 545 10.55 -28.46 25.64
CA ARG A 545 11.77 -27.64 25.58
C ARG A 545 12.98 -28.43 26.05
N LEU A 546 13.99 -28.55 25.18
CA LEU A 546 15.32 -29.04 25.50
C LEU A 546 16.12 -27.86 26.05
N ARG A 547 16.18 -27.72 27.38
CA ARG A 547 16.83 -26.57 28.04
C ARG A 547 18.26 -26.91 28.40
N GLU A 548 19.21 -26.27 27.72
CA GLU A 548 20.63 -26.51 27.95
C GLU A 548 21.06 -25.96 29.32
N ALA A 549 21.71 -26.78 30.14
CA ALA A 549 22.20 -26.37 31.45
C ALA A 549 23.22 -25.22 31.32
N PRO A 550 23.17 -24.17 32.16
CA PRO A 550 22.40 -24.06 33.41
C PRO A 550 21.13 -23.19 33.28
N LEU A 551 20.35 -23.29 32.19
CA LEU A 551 19.07 -22.58 32.10
C LEU A 551 18.08 -23.07 33.18
N PRO A 552 17.36 -22.15 33.85
CA PRO A 552 16.29 -22.54 34.78
C PRO A 552 15.05 -23.03 34.04
N SER A 553 14.22 -23.80 34.76
CA SER A 553 12.86 -24.17 34.36
C SER A 553 11.98 -22.93 34.16
N LEU A 554 11.08 -22.98 33.18
CA LEU A 554 10.09 -21.93 32.94
C LEU A 554 8.88 -22.03 33.87
N ASN A 555 8.78 -23.08 34.68
CA ASN A 555 7.72 -23.30 35.68
C ASN A 555 6.29 -23.20 35.07
N ILE A 556 6.08 -23.85 33.92
CA ILE A 556 4.75 -23.97 33.28
C ILE A 556 4.10 -25.28 33.74
N ALA A 557 2.90 -25.19 34.31
CA ALA A 557 2.09 -26.33 34.72
C ALA A 557 0.95 -26.56 33.71
N ASP A 558 1.23 -27.30 32.63
CA ASP A 558 0.24 -27.75 31.64
C ASP A 558 0.50 -29.22 31.30
N PRO A 559 -0.55 -30.09 31.20
CA PRO A 559 -0.36 -31.51 30.90
C PRO A 559 0.26 -31.78 29.52
N ASN A 560 0.26 -30.83 28.58
CA ASN A 560 0.88 -30.92 27.26
C ASN A 560 2.28 -30.25 27.23
N TYR A 561 2.80 -29.75 28.36
CA TYR A 561 4.13 -29.17 28.47
C TYR A 561 5.13 -30.12 29.12
N ARG A 562 6.38 -30.14 28.64
CA ARG A 562 7.51 -30.85 29.26
C ARG A 562 8.81 -30.05 29.09
N GLU A 563 9.73 -30.22 30.04
CA GLU A 563 11.11 -29.73 29.94
C GLU A 563 12.07 -30.91 30.12
N ILE A 564 13.10 -30.95 29.29
CA ILE A 564 14.20 -31.91 29.37
C ILE A 564 15.48 -31.09 29.50
N THR A 565 16.26 -31.32 30.55
CA THR A 565 17.54 -30.63 30.76
C THR A 565 18.64 -31.35 30.00
N VAL A 566 19.31 -30.66 29.08
CA VAL A 566 20.40 -31.21 28.27
C VAL A 566 21.75 -30.60 28.66
N CYS A 567 22.83 -31.37 28.55
CA CYS A 567 24.16 -30.97 29.00
C CYS A 567 25.03 -30.44 27.83
N PRO A 568 25.66 -29.25 27.96
CA PRO A 568 26.58 -28.74 26.94
C PRO A 568 27.71 -29.71 26.60
N GLY A 569 27.83 -30.13 25.34
CA GLY A 569 28.87 -31.04 24.86
C GLY A 569 28.62 -32.52 25.20
N ALA A 570 27.43 -32.85 25.68
CA ALA A 570 27.00 -34.22 25.98
C ALA A 570 25.54 -34.47 25.56
N GLN A 571 25.05 -33.73 24.56
CA GLN A 571 23.77 -33.98 23.89
C GLN A 571 23.82 -35.30 23.12
N ASP A 572 22.77 -36.13 23.23
CA ASP A 572 22.50 -37.25 22.32
C ASP A 572 21.12 -37.03 21.70
N PRO A 573 21.04 -36.37 20.52
CA PRO A 573 19.77 -36.06 19.88
C PRO A 573 18.90 -37.27 19.54
N VAL A 574 19.48 -38.48 19.42
CA VAL A 574 18.71 -39.71 19.13
C VAL A 574 18.10 -40.27 20.41
N HIS A 575 18.87 -40.31 21.51
CA HIS A 575 18.36 -40.67 22.82
C HIS A 575 17.29 -39.70 23.32
N ASP A 576 17.57 -38.40 23.27
CA ASP A 576 16.66 -37.34 23.71
C ASP A 576 15.33 -37.37 22.93
N VAL A 577 15.37 -37.62 21.61
CA VAL A 577 14.15 -37.79 20.79
C VAL A 577 13.33 -39.01 21.20
N ALA A 578 13.97 -40.11 21.59
CA ALA A 578 13.26 -41.27 22.14
C ALA A 578 12.61 -40.95 23.50
N VAL A 579 13.33 -40.24 24.39
CA VAL A 579 12.78 -39.75 25.68
C VAL A 579 11.60 -38.81 25.45
N ILE A 580 11.66 -37.92 24.44
CA ILE A 580 10.51 -37.09 24.04
C ILE A 580 9.31 -37.96 23.64
N ALA A 581 9.51 -38.98 22.80
CA ALA A 581 8.43 -39.86 22.33
C ALA A 581 7.73 -40.63 23.46
N GLU A 582 8.49 -41.12 24.43
CA GLU A 582 7.94 -41.75 25.66
C GLU A 582 7.17 -40.71 26.50
N THR A 583 7.77 -39.55 26.76
CA THR A 583 7.24 -38.53 27.69
C THR A 583 5.98 -37.80 27.18
N ILE A 584 5.68 -37.88 25.87
CA ILE A 584 4.43 -37.35 25.26
C ILE A 584 3.35 -38.41 25.03
N THR A 585 3.64 -39.69 25.26
CA THR A 585 2.65 -40.77 25.24
C THR A 585 2.16 -41.14 26.64
N SER A 586 2.81 -40.62 27.69
CA SER A 586 2.39 -40.61 29.11
C SER A 586 1.69 -39.31 29.53
#